data_AF-A0A2E2AW35-F1
#
_entry.id   AF-A0A2E2AW35-F1
#
_cell.length_a   1.000
_cell.length_b   1.000
_cell.length_c   1.000
_cell.angle_alpha   90.00
_cell.angle_beta   90.00
_cell.angle_gamma   90.00
#
_symmetry.space_group_name_H-M   'P 1'
#
loop_
_entity.id
_entity.type
_entity.pdbx_description
1 polymer ?
#
loop_
_entity_poly.entity_id
_entity_poly.type
_entity_poly.pdbx_seq_one_letter_code
_entity_poly.pdbx_strand_id
1 'polypeptide(L)'
;GREKAIAIGGVITTQSSQYAFDALVIRARGRSYARRYIVIDTREGAHVRSSQDITHLGWPLNHKVLTNLKTEDDDPEEILSDESLQ
;
A
#
# COMPACT_ATOMS: atom_id res chain seq x y z
N GLY A 1 -0.61 39.51 14.05
CA GLY A 1 -1.28 38.36 13.39
C GLY A 1 -0.66 38.03 12.04
N ARG A 2 -0.73 38.98 11.08
CA ARG A 2 -0.28 38.82 9.69
C ARG A 2 1.22 38.50 9.52
N GLU A 3 2.08 39.12 10.30
CA GLU A 3 3.55 38.91 10.22
C GLU A 3 3.98 37.49 10.61
N LYS A 4 3.36 36.91 11.65
CA LYS A 4 3.60 35.50 12.05
C LYS A 4 3.15 34.53 10.96
N ALA A 5 2.02 34.79 10.31
CA ALA A 5 1.49 33.92 9.26
C ALA A 5 2.39 33.93 8.00
N ILE A 6 2.95 35.09 7.63
CA ILE A 6 3.90 35.22 6.52
C ILE A 6 5.21 34.49 6.82
N ALA A 7 5.72 34.59 8.05
CA ALA A 7 6.94 33.90 8.47
C ALA A 7 6.81 32.36 8.47
N ILE A 8 5.62 31.84 8.76
CA ILE A 8 5.37 30.39 8.82
C ILE A 8 4.95 29.82 7.45
N GLY A 9 4.42 30.64 6.54
CA GLY A 9 3.96 30.22 5.22
C GLY A 9 5.03 29.53 4.35
N GLY A 10 6.31 29.85 4.54
CA GLY A 10 7.43 29.18 3.87
C GLY A 10 7.86 27.85 4.51
N VAL A 11 7.40 27.56 5.73
CA VAL A 11 7.73 26.34 6.50
C VAL A 11 6.58 25.31 6.45
N ILE A 12 5.38 25.76 6.10
CA ILE A 12 4.22 24.90 5.83
C ILE A 12 4.41 24.31 4.42
N THR A 13 4.97 23.11 4.36
CA THR A 13 5.00 22.34 3.11
C THR A 13 3.60 21.75 2.88
N THR A 14 2.90 22.19 1.84
CA THR A 14 1.63 21.56 1.41
C THR A 14 1.84 20.17 0.80
N GLN A 15 3.10 19.79 0.56
CA GLN A 15 3.48 18.47 0.07
C GLN A 15 3.93 17.59 1.24
N SER A 16 3.21 16.49 1.46
CA SER A 16 3.74 15.36 2.23
C SER A 16 4.59 14.50 1.31
N SER A 17 5.77 14.14 1.76
CA SER A 17 6.67 13.17 1.13
C SER A 17 6.68 11.84 1.88
N GLN A 18 5.79 11.66 2.85
CA GLN A 18 5.56 10.39 3.52
C GLN A 18 4.17 9.89 3.21
N TYR A 19 4.11 8.62 2.82
CA TYR A 19 2.89 7.91 2.48
C TYR A 19 2.82 6.65 3.31
N ALA A 20 1.62 6.34 3.80
CA ALA A 20 1.39 5.12 4.54
C ALA A 20 0.21 4.38 3.93
N PHE A 21 0.34 3.06 3.83
CA PHE A 21 -0.68 2.21 3.23
C PHE A 21 -0.70 0.82 3.86
N ASP A 22 -1.85 0.20 3.74
CA ASP A 22 -2.09 -1.18 4.13
C ASP A 22 -1.97 -2.06 2.89
N ALA A 23 -0.94 -2.92 2.88
CA ALA A 23 -0.64 -3.82 1.78
C ALA A 23 -1.11 -5.23 2.12
N LEU A 24 -1.92 -5.81 1.23
CA LEU A 24 -2.34 -7.21 1.29
C LEU A 24 -1.69 -7.98 0.14
N VAL A 25 -0.90 -9.00 0.47
CA VAL A 25 -0.33 -9.94 -0.49
C VAL A 25 -1.06 -11.26 -0.35
N ILE A 26 -1.47 -11.82 -1.49
CA ILE A 26 -2.27 -13.03 -1.55
C ILE A 26 -1.50 -14.03 -2.43
N ARG A 27 -1.51 -15.30 -2.04
CA ARG A 27 -0.96 -16.40 -2.84
C ARG A 27 -2.11 -17.19 -3.46
N ALA A 28 -1.91 -17.65 -4.70
CA ALA A 28 -2.67 -18.65 -5.45
C ALA A 28 -3.91 -19.20 -4.76
N ARG A 29 -5.07 -18.91 -5.36
CA ARG A 29 -6.41 -19.31 -4.90
C ARG A 29 -6.74 -18.79 -3.50
N GLY A 30 -6.17 -17.67 -3.07
CA GLY A 30 -6.48 -17.03 -1.79
C GLY A 30 -6.24 -17.91 -0.55
N ARG A 31 -5.40 -18.94 -0.64
CA ARG A 31 -5.20 -19.94 0.44
C ARG A 31 -4.28 -19.46 1.55
N SER A 32 -3.43 -18.49 1.25
CA SER A 32 -2.59 -17.82 2.23
C SER A 32 -2.48 -16.35 1.87
N TYR A 33 -2.38 -15.49 2.87
CA TYR A 33 -2.16 -14.06 2.70
C TYR A 33 -1.18 -13.54 3.75
N ALA A 34 -0.57 -12.41 3.46
CA ALA A 34 0.19 -11.60 4.40
C ALA A 34 -0.30 -10.15 4.31
N ARG A 35 -0.40 -9.48 5.45
CA ARG A 35 -0.84 -8.08 5.50
C ARG A 35 0.20 -7.24 6.23
N ARG A 36 0.60 -6.12 5.64
CA ARG A 36 1.58 -5.20 6.23
C ARG A 36 1.13 -3.76 6.17
N TYR A 37 1.39 -3.02 7.24
CA TYR A 37 1.34 -1.56 7.22
C TYR A 37 2.71 -1.03 6.83
N ILE A 38 2.78 -0.27 5.74
CA ILE A 38 4.04 0.19 5.16
C ILE A 38 4.02 1.72 5.13
N VAL A 39 5.14 2.31 5.54
CA VAL A 39 5.39 3.76 5.41
C VAL A 39 6.55 3.96 4.44
N ILE A 40 6.32 4.72 3.38
CA ILE A 40 7.31 5.11 2.39
C ILE A 40 7.60 6.61 2.52
N ASP A 41 8.89 6.97 2.48
CA ASP A 41 9.37 8.35 2.34
C ASP A 41 9.91 8.51 0.92
N THR A 42 9.53 9.59 0.24
CA THR A 42 9.89 9.87 -1.16
C THR A 42 10.78 11.11 -1.34
N ARG A 43 11.28 11.72 -0.26
CA ARG A 43 12.07 12.98 -0.32
C ARG A 43 13.33 12.89 -1.19
N GLU A 44 14.03 11.77 -1.12
CA GLU A 44 15.31 11.53 -1.81
C GLU A 44 15.24 10.30 -2.75
N GLY A 45 14.02 9.84 -3.04
CA GLY A 45 13.75 8.53 -3.63
C GLY A 45 12.80 7.71 -2.75
N ALA A 46 12.19 6.66 -3.28
CA ALA A 46 11.23 5.84 -2.54
C ALA A 46 11.95 4.88 -1.58
N HIS A 47 11.84 5.15 -0.28
CA HIS A 47 12.44 4.34 0.78
C HIS A 47 11.38 3.88 1.78
N VAL A 48 11.37 2.58 2.08
CA VAL A 48 10.54 2.04 3.17
C VAL A 48 11.12 2.48 4.51
N ARG A 49 10.37 3.30 5.26
CA ARG A 49 10.72 3.74 6.62
C ARG A 49 10.24 2.77 7.68
N SER A 50 9.09 2.16 7.46
CA SER A 50 8.48 1.18 8.37
C SER A 50 7.74 0.13 7.58
N SER A 51 7.79 -1.10 8.07
CA SER A 51 7.04 -2.25 7.56
C SER A 51 6.64 -3.11 8.75
N GLN A 52 5.36 -3.06 9.12
CA GLN A 52 4.83 -3.79 10.26
C GLN A 52 3.96 -4.95 9.77
N ASP A 53 4.22 -6.15 10.25
CA ASP A 53 3.31 -7.28 10.06
C ASP A 53 2.05 -7.09 10.90
N ILE A 54 0.92 -6.94 10.20
CA ILE A 54 -0.41 -6.78 10.78
C ILE A 54 -1.34 -7.92 10.36
N THR A 55 -0.79 -9.06 9.92
CA THR A 55 -1.55 -10.24 9.50
C THR A 55 -2.45 -10.75 10.64
N HIS A 56 -2.04 -10.58 11.89
CA HIS A 56 -2.83 -10.93 13.08
C HIS A 56 -4.14 -10.13 13.21
N LEU A 57 -4.29 -8.99 12.52
CA LEU A 57 -5.55 -8.23 12.45
C LEU A 57 -6.57 -8.85 11.49
N GLY A 58 -6.22 -9.94 10.82
CA GLY A 58 -7.12 -10.68 9.95
C GLY A 58 -7.27 -10.08 8.55
N TRP A 59 -8.22 -10.65 7.82
CA TRP A 59 -8.51 -10.33 6.43
C TRP A 59 -9.24 -8.98 6.30
N PRO A 60 -8.71 -8.00 5.55
CA PRO A 60 -9.29 -6.65 5.50
C PRO A 60 -10.37 -6.45 4.44
N LEU A 61 -10.45 -7.33 3.43
CA LEU A 61 -11.36 -7.16 2.29
C LEU A 61 -12.69 -7.87 2.54
N ASN A 62 -13.72 -7.51 1.77
CA ASN A 62 -15.01 -8.16 1.90
C ASN A 62 -14.94 -9.65 1.48
N HIS A 63 -15.93 -10.43 1.91
CA HIS A 63 -16.01 -11.86 1.58
C HIS A 63 -16.15 -12.14 0.08
N LYS A 64 -16.78 -11.24 -0.69
CA LYS A 64 -16.94 -11.42 -2.15
C LYS A 64 -15.59 -11.43 -2.87
N VAL A 65 -14.69 -10.53 -2.49
CA VAL A 65 -13.33 -10.47 -3.03
C VAL A 65 -12.57 -11.76 -2.70
N LEU A 66 -12.69 -12.27 -1.46
CA LEU A 66 -12.08 -13.54 -1.08
C LEU A 66 -12.63 -14.73 -1.89
N THR A 67 -13.92 -14.75 -2.20
CA THR A 67 -14.51 -15.81 -3.03
C THR A 67 -13.95 -15.78 -4.45
N ASN A 68 -13.86 -14.60 -5.08
CA ASN A 68 -13.34 -14.46 -6.44
C ASN A 68 -11.86 -14.89 -6.53
N LEU A 69 -11.05 -14.47 -5.55
CA LEU A 69 -9.63 -14.85 -5.47
C LEU A 69 -9.39 -16.35 -5.25
N LYS A 70 -10.40 -17.09 -4.76
CA LYS A 70 -10.31 -18.55 -4.57
C LYS A 70 -10.63 -19.32 -5.85
N THR A 71 -11.31 -18.69 -6.80
CA THR A 71 -11.75 -19.30 -8.06
C THR A 71 -10.81 -19.04 -9.22
N GLU A 72 -9.97 -18.00 -9.13
CA GLU A 72 -8.94 -17.69 -10.14
C GLU A 72 -7.77 -18.67 -10.01
N ASP A 73 -7.38 -19.28 -11.13
CA ASP A 73 -6.14 -20.03 -11.25
C ASP A 73 -5.02 -19.02 -11.45
N ASP A 74 -4.18 -18.81 -10.43
CA ASP A 74 -2.92 -18.08 -10.56
C ASP A 74 -1.98 -18.94 -11.42
N ASP A 75 -2.14 -18.91 -12.74
CA ASP A 75 -1.05 -19.26 -13.64
C ASP A 75 -0.07 -18.08 -13.63
N PRO A 76 1.14 -18.23 -13.04
CA PRO A 76 2.10 -17.15 -12.94
C PRO A 76 2.54 -16.61 -14.32
N GLU A 77 2.36 -17.35 -15.41
CA GLU A 77 2.63 -16.86 -16.77
C GLU A 77 1.56 -15.88 -17.26
N GLU A 78 0.30 -16.02 -16.83
CA GLU A 78 -0.81 -15.15 -17.24
C GLU A 78 -0.72 -13.77 -16.54
N ILE A 79 -0.40 -13.75 -15.25
CA ILE A 79 -0.26 -12.51 -14.43
C ILE A 79 0.90 -11.63 -14.92
N LEU A 80 2.00 -12.22 -15.39
CA LEU A 80 3.16 -11.49 -15.91
C LEU A 80 3.01 -11.06 -17.37
N SER A 81 2.00 -11.59 -18.07
CA SER A 81 1.68 -11.25 -19.46
C SER A 81 0.59 -10.18 -19.59
N ASP A 82 -0.04 -9.79 -18.48
CA ASP A 82 -1.08 -8.77 -18.47
C ASP A 82 -0.46 -7.37 -18.67
N GLU A 83 -0.48 -6.89 -19.94
CA GLU A 83 0.02 -5.58 -20.36
C GLU A 83 -0.69 -4.39 -19.67
N SER A 84 -1.74 -4.63 -18.88
CA SER A 84 -2.42 -3.59 -18.09
C SER A 84 -1.62 -3.08 -16.87
N LEU A 85 -0.45 -3.68 -16.60
CA LEU A 85 0.49 -3.26 -15.55
C LEU A 85 1.79 -2.58 -16.07
N GLN A 86 1.90 -2.29 -17.37
CA GLN A 86 2.92 -1.38 -17.94
C GLN A 86 2.32 -0.01 -18.28
#